data_AF-A0A3P8T025-F1
#
_entry.id   AF-A0A3P8T025-F1
#
_cell.length_a   1.000
_cell.length_b   1.000
_cell.length_c   1.000
_cell.angle_alpha   90.00
_cell.angle_beta   90.00
_cell.angle_gamma   90.00
#
_symmetry.space_group_name_H-M   'P 1'
#
loop_
_entity.id
_entity.type
_entity.pdbx_description
1 polymer ?
#
loop_
_entity_poly.entity_id
_entity_poly.type
_entity_poly.pdbx_seq_one_letter_code
_entity_poly.pdbx_strand_id
1 'polypeptide(L)'
;MAAESTRRFTKNLLKPGSAAEIRQTACNAVRHSAVTQEKPKLIDPLDYEAVISELGDELKEDPLRDLLLFPDNDFSVSTVPQERRTLKSTVPEGAELQAECLLVRQACKYYNSDLNVVQFKYDDYAGDYRLLPRYYTLNNTDLNFCIEFCTVLSLCKFGQSF
;
A
#
# COMPACT_ATOMS: atom_id res chain seq x y z
N MET A 1 -26.25 -65.69 9.18
CA MET A 1 -26.65 -64.46 8.46
C MET A 1 -26.61 -63.32 9.46
N ALA A 2 -25.52 -62.53 9.47
CA ALA A 2 -25.40 -61.35 10.30
C ALA A 2 -25.96 -60.16 9.52
N ALA A 3 -27.00 -59.52 10.04
CA ALA A 3 -27.56 -58.31 9.47
C ALA A 3 -26.59 -57.15 9.72
N GLU A 4 -26.08 -56.56 8.64
CA GLU A 4 -25.26 -55.34 8.66
C GLU A 4 -26.08 -54.20 9.29
N SER A 5 -25.77 -53.87 10.55
CA SER A 5 -26.38 -52.76 11.27
C SER A 5 -25.85 -51.46 10.67
N THR A 6 -26.51 -50.97 9.61
CA THR A 6 -26.20 -49.67 9.03
C THR A 6 -26.47 -48.59 10.07
N ARG A 7 -25.39 -48.11 10.70
CA ARG A 7 -25.40 -47.03 11.69
C ARG A 7 -26.19 -45.85 11.10
N ARG A 8 -27.21 -45.36 11.81
CA ARG A 8 -28.10 -44.27 11.35
C ARG A 8 -27.36 -43.06 10.76
N PHE A 9 -26.12 -42.83 11.19
CA PHE A 9 -25.26 -41.74 10.76
C PHE A 9 -24.79 -41.82 9.28
N THR A 10 -24.77 -42.99 8.65
CA THR A 10 -24.26 -43.14 7.28
C THR A 10 -25.34 -43.08 6.19
N LYS A 11 -26.63 -43.06 6.58
CA LYS A 11 -27.75 -43.22 5.64
C LYS A 11 -27.91 -42.07 4.62
N ASN A 12 -27.35 -40.89 4.91
CA ASN A 12 -27.53 -39.69 4.10
C ASN A 12 -26.23 -39.15 3.48
N LEU A 13 -25.10 -39.85 3.59
CA LEU A 13 -23.81 -39.39 3.05
C LEU A 13 -23.72 -39.45 1.52
N LEU A 14 -24.60 -40.21 0.88
CA LEU A 14 -24.59 -40.43 -0.58
C LEU A 14 -25.42 -39.42 -1.36
N LYS A 15 -26.22 -38.57 -0.68
CA LYS A 15 -27.00 -37.51 -1.32
C LYS A 15 -26.29 -36.18 -1.08
N PRO A 16 -26.09 -35.35 -2.12
CA PRO A 16 -25.68 -33.96 -1.92
C PRO A 16 -26.64 -33.33 -0.92
N GLY A 17 -26.14 -32.88 0.22
CA GLY A 17 -26.99 -32.19 1.19
C GLY A 17 -27.49 -30.88 0.61
N SER A 18 -28.55 -30.32 1.19
CA SER A 18 -29.12 -29.02 0.77
C SER A 18 -28.05 -27.91 0.63
N ALA A 19 -27.02 -27.90 1.48
CA ALA A 19 -25.90 -26.95 1.37
C ALA A 19 -25.06 -27.13 0.08
N ALA A 20 -24.88 -28.35 -0.41
CA ALA A 20 -24.19 -28.62 -1.68
C ALA A 20 -25.02 -28.13 -2.87
N GLU A 21 -26.35 -28.33 -2.81
CA GLU A 21 -27.27 -27.84 -3.84
C GLU A 21 -27.31 -26.30 -3.90
N ILE A 22 -27.37 -25.63 -2.74
CA ILE A 22 -27.30 -24.15 -2.65
C ILE A 22 -26.00 -23.63 -3.28
N ARG A 23 -24.86 -24.26 -2.97
CA ARG A 23 -23.57 -23.90 -3.57
C ARG A 23 -23.59 -24.07 -5.09
N GLN A 24 -24.21 -25.14 -5.60
CA GLN A 24 -24.28 -25.39 -7.03
C GLN A 24 -25.22 -24.44 -7.78
N THR A 25 -26.37 -24.10 -7.19
CA THR A 25 -27.30 -23.10 -7.73
C THR A 25 -26.66 -21.71 -7.79
N ALA A 26 -25.96 -21.30 -6.72
CA ALA A 26 -25.23 -20.04 -6.70
C ALA A 26 -24.14 -20.00 -7.79
N CYS A 27 -23.35 -21.07 -7.94
CA CYS A 27 -22.34 -21.17 -9.00
C CYS A 27 -22.95 -21.10 -10.41
N ASN A 28 -24.08 -21.75 -10.66
CA ASN A 28 -24.73 -21.71 -11.96
C ASN A 28 -25.34 -20.33 -12.28
N ALA A 29 -25.92 -19.66 -11.29
CA ALA A 29 -26.42 -18.29 -11.45
C ALA A 29 -25.29 -17.32 -11.86
N VAL A 30 -24.13 -17.40 -11.20
CA VAL A 30 -22.96 -16.57 -11.52
C VAL A 30 -22.37 -16.91 -12.89
N ARG A 31 -22.34 -18.19 -13.28
CA ARG A 31 -21.85 -18.62 -14.60
C ARG A 31 -22.66 -18.04 -15.75
N HIS A 32 -23.99 -17.96 -15.62
CA HIS A 32 -24.82 -17.35 -16.66
C HIS A 32 -24.60 -15.83 -16.76
N SER A 33 -24.35 -15.15 -15.64
CA SER A 33 -24.02 -13.71 -15.63
C SER A 33 -22.64 -13.41 -16.25
N ALA A 34 -21.69 -14.33 -16.12
CA ALA A 34 -20.32 -14.16 -16.63
C ALA A 34 -20.18 -14.35 -18.15
N VAL A 35 -21.16 -14.97 -18.83
CA VAL A 35 -21.10 -15.21 -20.29
C VAL A 35 -21.44 -13.94 -21.11
N THR A 36 -22.12 -12.96 -20.53
CA THR A 36 -22.50 -11.71 -21.21
C THR A 36 -21.60 -10.52 -20.86
N GLN A 37 -20.66 -10.69 -19.93
CA GLN A 37 -19.67 -9.66 -19.63
C GLN A 37 -18.43 -9.89 -20.48
N GLU A 38 -18.32 -9.09 -21.55
CA GLU A 38 -17.06 -8.87 -22.27
C GLU A 38 -15.96 -8.63 -21.23
N LYS A 39 -14.98 -9.53 -21.15
CA LYS A 39 -13.84 -9.39 -20.26
C LYS A 39 -13.21 -8.02 -20.55
N PRO A 40 -13.08 -7.12 -19.55
CA PRO A 40 -12.48 -5.82 -19.76
C PRO A 40 -11.15 -6.02 -20.48
N LYS A 41 -10.93 -5.25 -21.55
CA LYS A 41 -9.66 -5.30 -22.27
C LYS A 41 -8.55 -5.09 -21.24
N LEU A 42 -7.63 -6.03 -21.18
CA LEU A 42 -6.46 -5.90 -20.34
C LEU A 42 -5.61 -4.80 -20.98
N ILE A 43 -5.69 -3.61 -20.41
CA ILE A 43 -4.83 -2.48 -20.77
C ILE A 43 -3.57 -2.66 -19.93
N ASP A 44 -2.42 -2.68 -20.58
CA ASP A 44 -1.15 -2.70 -19.86
C ASP A 44 -1.04 -1.42 -19.00
N PRO A 45 -0.58 -1.53 -17.75
CA PRO A 45 -0.41 -0.36 -16.91
C PRO A 45 0.54 0.62 -17.59
N LEU A 46 0.20 1.91 -17.51
CA LEU A 46 1.03 2.98 -18.05
C LEU A 46 2.42 2.93 -17.43
N ASP A 47 3.46 2.98 -18.26
CA ASP A 47 4.84 3.13 -17.80
C ASP A 47 5.12 4.61 -17.50
N TYR A 48 4.86 5.00 -16.25
CA TYR A 48 5.04 6.38 -15.82
C TYR A 48 6.47 6.89 -16.02
N GLU A 49 7.48 6.02 -15.84
CA GLU A 49 8.89 6.41 -15.98
C GLU A 49 9.22 6.73 -17.44
N ALA A 50 8.74 5.92 -18.38
CA ALA A 50 8.93 6.17 -19.81
C ALA A 50 8.22 7.45 -20.27
N VAL A 51 6.97 7.66 -19.84
CA VAL A 51 6.18 8.86 -20.20
C VAL A 51 6.82 10.12 -19.63
N ILE A 52 7.23 10.11 -18.35
CA ILE A 52 7.90 11.26 -17.73
C ILE A 52 9.22 11.57 -18.44
N SER A 53 9.96 10.54 -18.87
CA SER A 53 11.22 10.72 -19.59
C SER A 53 11.00 11.33 -20.98
N GLU A 54 9.96 10.92 -21.71
CA GLU A 54 9.61 11.44 -23.03
C GLU A 54 9.13 12.90 -22.97
N LEU A 55 8.29 13.24 -21.99
CA LEU A 55 7.74 14.59 -21.81
C LEU A 55 8.66 15.52 -21.00
N GLY A 56 9.83 15.05 -20.58
CA GLY A 56 10.69 15.76 -19.63
C GLY A 56 11.10 17.17 -20.04
N ASP A 57 11.23 17.43 -21.35
CA ASP A 57 11.57 18.76 -21.87
C ASP A 57 10.34 19.69 -21.93
N GLU A 58 9.16 19.18 -22.28
CA GLU A 58 7.90 19.95 -22.22
C GLU A 58 7.54 20.31 -20.77
N LEU A 59 7.79 19.38 -19.84
CA LEU A 59 7.58 19.55 -18.40
C LEU A 59 8.44 20.65 -17.77
N LYS A 60 9.62 20.96 -18.34
CA LYS A 60 10.48 22.04 -17.84
C LYS A 60 9.89 23.43 -18.09
N GLU A 61 9.19 23.57 -19.21
CA GLU A 61 8.56 24.81 -19.67
C GLU A 61 7.12 24.96 -19.18
N ASP A 62 6.57 23.96 -18.47
CA ASP A 62 5.22 24.00 -17.91
C ASP A 62 5.11 25.08 -16.82
N PRO A 63 4.17 26.04 -16.94
CA PRO A 63 3.89 27.04 -15.90
C PRO A 63 3.52 26.46 -14.53
N LEU A 64 3.02 25.23 -14.48
CA LEU A 64 2.60 24.51 -13.28
C LEU A 64 3.54 23.37 -12.89
N ARG A 65 4.77 23.35 -13.41
CA ARG A 65 5.78 22.32 -13.10
C ARG A 65 5.98 22.08 -11.60
N ASP A 66 5.78 23.10 -10.77
CA ASP A 66 5.96 23.02 -9.32
C ASP A 66 4.91 22.10 -8.65
N LEU A 67 3.77 21.84 -9.30
CA LEU A 67 2.78 20.84 -8.85
C LEU A 67 3.26 19.40 -9.07
N LEU A 68 4.22 19.19 -9.96
CA LEU A 68 4.77 17.89 -10.33
C LEU A 68 6.05 17.58 -9.55
N LEU A 69 6.67 18.59 -8.95
CA LEU A 69 7.88 18.46 -8.16
C LEU A 69 7.52 18.25 -6.69
N PHE A 70 8.31 17.42 -6.00
CA PHE A 70 8.24 17.34 -4.56
C PHE A 70 8.74 18.65 -3.94
N PRO A 71 8.06 19.20 -2.92
CA PRO A 71 8.51 20.41 -2.26
C PRO A 71 9.90 20.25 -1.65
N ASP A 72 10.68 21.34 -1.67
CA ASP A 72 11.93 21.39 -0.93
C ASP A 72 11.65 21.26 0.57
N ASN A 73 12.41 20.40 1.25
CA ASN A 73 12.26 20.09 2.69
C ASN A 73 10.90 19.46 3.07
N ASP A 74 10.31 18.64 2.20
CA ASP A 74 9.08 17.88 2.50
C ASP A 74 9.28 16.78 3.56
N PHE A 75 10.52 16.37 3.80
CA PHE A 75 10.87 15.46 4.87
C PHE A 75 12.19 15.86 5.54
N SER A 76 12.37 15.35 6.75
CA SER A 76 13.62 15.39 7.48
C SER A 76 14.10 13.97 7.75
N VAL A 77 15.42 13.79 7.79
CA VAL A 77 16.03 12.49 8.12
C VAL A 77 16.75 12.64 9.45
N SER A 78 16.48 11.71 10.36
CA SER A 78 17.18 11.61 11.63
C SER A 78 17.68 10.19 11.85
N THR A 79 18.71 10.04 12.66
CA THR A 79 19.23 8.74 13.07
C THR A 79 18.86 8.53 14.54
N VAL A 80 18.13 7.46 14.83
CA VAL A 80 17.68 7.12 16.19
C VAL A 80 18.32 5.81 16.64
N PRO A 81 18.71 5.70 17.92
CA PRO A 81 19.24 4.46 18.46
C PRO A 81 18.28 3.30 18.23
N GLN A 82 18.79 2.18 17.74
CA GLN A 82 17.96 0.99 17.55
C GLN A 82 17.49 0.46 18.92
N GLU A 83 16.19 0.33 19.11
CA GLU A 83 15.65 -0.31 20.31
C GLU A 83 15.97 -1.81 20.29
N ARG A 84 16.64 -2.29 21.33
CA ARG A 84 17.05 -3.68 21.47
C ARG A 84 16.55 -4.24 22.78
N ARG A 85 16.03 -5.47 22.75
CA ARG A 85 15.61 -6.19 23.96
C ARG A 85 16.78 -6.55 24.88
N THR A 86 17.98 -6.64 24.33
CA THR A 86 19.20 -7.03 25.03
C THR A 86 20.13 -5.83 25.23
N LEU A 87 20.89 -5.83 26.33
CA LEU A 87 21.87 -4.78 26.63
C LEU A 87 23.03 -4.71 25.61
N LYS A 88 23.29 -5.81 24.90
CA LYS A 88 24.34 -5.92 23.88
C LYS A 88 23.73 -6.38 22.55
N SER A 89 24.44 -6.12 21.46
CA SER A 89 24.05 -6.62 20.14
C SER A 89 23.98 -8.14 20.11
N THR A 90 23.02 -8.69 19.37
CA THR A 90 22.94 -10.13 19.07
C THR A 90 23.92 -10.54 17.96
N VAL A 91 24.46 -9.57 17.23
CA VAL A 91 25.47 -9.81 16.19
C VAL A 91 26.85 -9.91 16.87
N PRO A 92 27.60 -11.01 16.66
CA PRO A 92 28.94 -11.16 17.21
C PRO A 92 29.89 -10.05 16.75
N GLU A 93 30.85 -9.68 17.60
CA GLU A 93 31.91 -8.76 17.23
C GLU A 93 32.75 -9.33 16.08
N GLY A 94 33.00 -8.52 15.05
CA GLY A 94 33.76 -8.93 13.88
C GLY A 94 32.99 -9.81 12.87
N ALA A 95 31.70 -10.09 13.10
CA ALA A 95 30.90 -10.90 12.16
C ALA A 95 30.83 -10.30 10.75
N GLU A 96 30.88 -8.97 10.62
CA GLU A 96 30.93 -8.30 9.32
C GLU A 96 32.20 -8.64 8.52
N LEU A 97 33.36 -8.73 9.19
CA LEU A 97 34.63 -9.05 8.55
C LEU A 97 34.76 -10.53 8.19
N GLN A 98 34.09 -11.39 8.97
CA GLN A 98 34.08 -12.85 8.76
C GLN A 98 33.04 -13.28 7.72
N ALA A 99 32.07 -12.43 7.41
CA ALA A 99 31.03 -12.75 6.44
C ALA A 99 31.58 -12.71 5.00
N GLU A 100 31.77 -13.88 4.40
CA GLU A 100 32.15 -14.01 2.99
C GLU A 100 31.02 -13.55 2.05
N CYS A 101 29.76 -13.76 2.44
CA CYS A 101 28.60 -13.36 1.65
C CYS A 101 28.27 -11.89 1.89
N LEU A 102 28.19 -11.11 0.80
CA LEU A 102 27.87 -9.68 0.85
C LEU A 102 26.52 -9.37 1.52
N LEU A 103 25.52 -10.24 1.32
CA LEU A 103 24.21 -10.11 1.95
C LEU A 103 24.30 -10.27 3.47
N VAL A 104 25.06 -11.27 3.94
CA VAL A 104 25.28 -11.50 5.37
C VAL A 104 26.05 -10.34 5.97
N ARG A 105 27.07 -9.83 5.26
CA ARG A 105 27.84 -8.66 5.68
C ARG A 105 26.95 -7.42 5.85
N GLN A 106 26.09 -7.14 4.87
CA GLN A 106 25.15 -6.03 4.93
C GLN A 106 24.11 -6.20 6.05
N ALA A 107 23.65 -7.43 6.28
CA ALA A 107 22.74 -7.74 7.40
C ALA A 107 23.43 -7.50 8.75
N CYS A 108 24.66 -7.98 8.94
CA CYS A 108 25.44 -7.73 10.15
C CYS A 108 25.62 -6.23 10.42
N LYS A 109 25.87 -5.45 9.36
CA LYS A 109 25.96 -3.98 9.45
C LYS A 109 24.62 -3.36 9.85
N TYR A 110 23.52 -3.75 9.19
CA TYR A 110 22.18 -3.25 9.45
C TYR A 110 21.71 -3.50 10.89
N TYR A 111 21.91 -4.72 11.41
CA TYR A 111 21.51 -5.06 12.77
C TYR A 111 22.38 -4.40 13.86
N ASN A 112 23.55 -3.89 13.50
CA ASN A 112 24.42 -3.16 14.42
C ASN A 112 24.28 -1.63 14.31
N SER A 113 23.77 -1.11 13.20
CA SER A 113 23.58 0.33 13.00
C SER A 113 22.33 0.86 13.70
N ASP A 114 22.34 2.16 13.95
CA ASP A 114 21.15 2.91 14.33
C ASP A 114 20.15 2.98 13.17
N LEU A 115 18.89 3.31 13.49
CA LEU A 115 17.82 3.38 12.51
C LEU A 115 17.78 4.77 11.89
N ASN A 116 17.72 4.84 10.56
CA ASN A 116 17.42 6.08 9.86
C ASN A 116 15.90 6.22 9.74
N VAL A 117 15.37 7.28 10.34
CA VAL A 117 13.94 7.60 10.35
C VAL A 117 13.70 8.79 9.45
N VAL A 118 12.77 8.65 8.52
CA VAL A 118 12.27 9.73 7.67
C VAL A 118 11.01 10.27 8.31
N GLN A 119 10.96 11.58 8.57
CA GLN A 119 9.80 12.25 9.13
C GLN A 119 9.31 13.30 8.14
N PHE A 120 8.10 13.09 7.63
CA PHE A 120 7.45 13.99 6.69
C PHE A 120 6.94 15.23 7.41
N LYS A 121 7.13 16.39 6.78
CA LYS A 121 6.71 17.68 7.34
C LYS A 121 5.18 17.77 7.51
N TYR A 122 4.45 17.14 6.59
CA TYR A 122 2.99 17.16 6.56
C TYR A 122 2.37 15.81 6.95
N ASP A 123 3.04 15.03 7.80
CA ASP A 123 2.56 13.71 8.25
C ASP A 123 1.17 13.77 8.92
N ASP A 124 0.88 14.88 9.61
CA ASP A 124 -0.44 15.16 10.21
C ASP A 124 -1.59 15.19 9.18
N TYR A 125 -1.28 15.38 7.90
CA TYR A 125 -2.24 15.42 6.79
C TYR A 125 -2.37 14.08 6.04
N ALA A 126 -1.57 13.06 6.39
CA ALA A 126 -1.58 11.75 5.73
C ALA A 126 -2.76 10.84 6.15
N GLY A 127 -3.57 11.28 7.11
CA GLY A 127 -4.62 10.47 7.73
C GLY A 127 -6.04 10.67 7.19
N ASP A 128 -7.02 10.20 7.98
CA ASP A 128 -8.44 10.42 7.69
C ASP A 128 -8.75 11.93 7.65
N TYR A 129 -9.49 12.37 6.63
CA TYR A 129 -9.86 13.77 6.45
C TYR A 129 -10.56 14.39 7.67
N ARG A 130 -11.22 13.57 8.49
CA ARG A 130 -11.90 14.00 9.73
C ARG A 130 -10.93 14.37 10.85
N LEU A 131 -9.70 13.90 10.77
CA LEU A 131 -8.64 14.10 11.76
C LEU A 131 -7.66 15.22 11.36
N LEU A 132 -7.89 15.88 10.22
CA LEU A 132 -7.02 16.94 9.75
C LEU A 132 -6.96 18.11 10.74
N PRO A 133 -5.77 18.71 10.94
CA PRO A 133 -5.61 19.93 11.73
C PRO A 133 -6.56 21.03 11.24
N ARG A 134 -7.31 21.65 12.15
CA ARG A 134 -8.26 22.71 11.79
C ARG A 134 -7.54 24.06 11.63
N TYR A 135 -8.10 24.93 10.79
CA TYR A 135 -7.48 26.20 10.38
C TYR A 135 -6.99 27.12 11.53
N TYR A 136 -7.57 27.03 12.73
CA TYR A 136 -7.23 27.87 13.87
C TYR A 136 -6.01 27.40 14.67
N THR A 137 -5.45 26.21 14.37
CA THR A 137 -4.22 25.70 14.99
C THR A 137 -3.01 25.74 14.07
N LEU A 138 -3.15 26.27 12.86
CA LEU A 138 -2.11 26.24 11.82
C LEU A 138 -1.16 27.43 11.93
N ASN A 139 0.14 27.18 11.73
CA ASN A 139 1.12 28.25 11.54
C ASN A 139 1.04 28.79 10.09
N ASN A 140 1.65 29.94 9.83
CA ASN A 140 1.58 30.63 8.53
C ASN A 140 2.06 29.75 7.34
N THR A 141 2.98 28.82 7.59
CA THR A 141 3.48 27.86 6.60
C THR A 141 2.48 26.74 6.27
N ASP A 142 1.67 26.32 7.24
CA ASP A 142 0.71 25.21 7.10
C ASP A 142 -0.58 25.68 6.44
N LEU A 143 -0.90 26.98 6.60
CA LEU A 143 -1.99 27.66 5.92
C LEU A 143 -1.79 27.66 4.39
N ASN A 144 -0.57 27.88 3.89
CA ASN A 144 -0.29 27.87 2.45
C ASN A 144 -0.50 26.48 1.84
N PHE A 145 -0.01 25.42 2.50
CA PHE A 145 -0.24 24.04 2.05
C PHE A 145 -1.72 23.69 2.05
N CYS A 146 -2.47 24.02 3.12
CA CYS A 146 -3.91 23.79 3.16
C CYS A 146 -4.67 24.55 2.07
N ILE A 147 -4.30 25.80 1.77
CA ILE A 147 -4.95 26.60 0.71
C ILE A 147 -4.68 25.99 -0.67
N GLU A 148 -3.45 25.59 -0.97
CA GLU A 148 -3.12 24.94 -2.25
C GLU A 148 -3.83 23.58 -2.39
N PHE A 149 -3.76 22.72 -1.38
CA PHE A 149 -4.39 21.39 -1.44
C PHE A 149 -5.92 21.47 -1.53
N CYS A 150 -6.57 22.37 -0.81
CA CYS A 150 -8.02 22.59 -0.93
C CYS A 150 -8.42 23.16 -2.30
N THR A 151 -7.57 23.98 -2.93
CA THR A 151 -7.82 24.53 -4.26
C THR A 151 -7.72 23.44 -5.32
N VAL A 152 -6.69 22.59 -5.25
CA VAL A 152 -6.50 21.44 -6.16
C VAL A 152 -7.63 20.41 -6.00
N LEU A 153 -8.01 20.03 -4.77
CA LEU A 153 -9.13 19.12 -4.52
C LEU A 153 -10.49 19.71 -4.95
N SER A 154 -10.71 21.01 -4.78
CA SER A 154 -11.94 21.66 -5.27
C SER A 154 -12.01 21.68 -6.79
N LEU A 155 -10.89 21.91 -7.48
CA LEU A 155 -10.78 21.86 -8.94
C LEU A 155 -11.03 20.43 -9.46
N CYS A 156 -10.45 19.40 -8.83
CA CYS A 156 -10.70 18.01 -9.19
C CYS A 156 -12.16 17.58 -8.95
N LYS A 157 -12.83 18.10 -7.91
CA LYS A 157 -14.27 17.85 -7.70
C LYS A 157 -15.16 18.59 -8.70
N PHE A 158 -14.76 19.76 -9.19
CA PHE A 158 -15.50 20.48 -10.24
C PHE A 158 -15.35 19.82 -11.62
N GLY A 159 -14.21 19.16 -11.90
CA GLY A 159 -13.95 18.46 -13.16
C GLY A 159 -14.69 17.12 -13.35
N GLN A 160 -15.34 16.57 -12.32
CA GLN A 160 -16.16 15.35 -12.43
C GLN A 160 -17.67 15.60 -12.54
N SER A 161 -18.10 16.86 -12.70
CA SER A 161 -19.48 17.21 -13.02
C SER A 161 -19.57 17.87 -14.39
N PHE A 162 -19.22 17.14 -15.44
CA PHE A 162 -19.71 17.32 -16.81
C PHE A 162 -19.70 15.98 -17.55
#